data_AF-A0A7W1D213-F1
#
_entry.id   AF-A0A7W1D213-F1
#
_cell.length_a   1.000
_cell.length_b   1.000
_cell.length_c   1.000
_cell.angle_alpha   90.00
_cell.angle_beta   90.00
_cell.angle_gamma   90.00
#
_symmetry.space_group_name_H-M   'P 1'
#
loop_
_entity.id
_entity.type
_entity.pdbx_description
1 polymer ?
#
loop_
_entity_poly.entity_id
_entity_poly.type
_entity_poly.pdbx_seq_one_letter_code
_entity_poly.pdbx_strand_id
1 'polypeptide(L)'
;MRTTVLLLQSMRGPSLLAWTQVALVFVLIAAIGAIVFLLIRTGMRSGSLSKDERTWLDYGNLYVVALGIGAVTVGFLVILIFLDQFPDTSQALGFLTALFGAIVGLVGTYFGVKSSADAREGTEKVALTTGATSTAPTVTIAPATAPVDAAVPLAAGASHTLTATVVSVDGSSASHIPVVFKITEGPDAGETGVSVADDHGVATFTFTNNGTAGTDTIEAASIGGSGTATATFT
;
A
#
# COMPACT_ATOMS: atom_id res chain seq x y z
N MET A 1 12.94 48.11 67.74
CA MET A 1 11.72 47.81 66.94
C MET A 1 11.99 47.27 65.52
N ARG A 2 13.18 47.44 64.91
CA ARG A 2 13.48 46.89 63.57
C ARG A 2 13.84 45.40 63.55
N THR A 3 14.38 44.86 64.64
CA THR A 3 14.86 43.46 64.69
C THR A 3 13.73 42.44 64.88
N THR A 4 12.63 42.83 65.53
CA THR A 4 11.47 41.96 65.79
C THR A 4 10.62 41.71 64.52
N VAL A 5 10.65 42.64 63.55
CA VAL A 5 9.89 42.54 62.30
C VAL A 5 10.54 41.56 61.32
N LEU A 6 11.87 41.43 61.35
CA LEU A 6 12.62 40.50 60.48
C LEU A 6 12.41 39.02 60.87
N LEU A 7 12.21 38.72 62.16
CA LEU A 7 11.89 37.35 62.60
C LEU A 7 10.47 36.92 62.21
N LEU A 8 9.52 37.87 62.10
CA LEU A 8 8.13 37.58 61.73
C LEU A 8 7.94 37.30 60.22
N GLN A 9 8.90 37.69 59.36
CA GLN A 9 8.88 37.35 57.94
C GLN A 9 9.44 35.94 57.66
N SER A 10 10.29 35.39 58.53
CA SER A 10 10.82 34.02 58.35
C SER A 10 9.86 32.90 58.79
N MET A 11 8.75 33.23 59.46
CA MET A 11 7.74 32.28 59.92
C MET A 11 6.46 32.26 59.06
N ARG A 12 6.48 32.83 57.86
CA ARG A 12 5.43 32.53 56.88
C ARG A 12 5.73 31.17 56.28
N GLY A 13 5.22 30.11 56.90
CA GLY A 13 5.10 28.80 56.25
C GLY A 13 4.43 28.94 54.88
N PRO A 14 4.60 27.96 53.97
CA PRO A 14 4.10 28.08 52.61
C PRO A 14 2.62 28.45 52.68
N SER A 15 2.23 29.52 51.99
CA SER A 15 0.87 30.05 52.07
C SER A 15 -0.15 28.94 51.79
N LEU A 16 -1.29 28.94 52.49
CA LEU A 16 -2.34 27.93 52.32
C LEU A 16 -2.75 27.76 50.84
N LEU A 17 -2.63 28.84 50.05
CA LEU A 17 -2.84 28.86 48.60
C LEU A 17 -1.84 27.97 47.82
N ALA A 18 -0.58 27.93 48.23
CA ALA A 18 0.44 27.07 47.60
C ALA A 18 0.17 25.58 47.86
N TRP A 19 -0.24 25.23 49.08
CA TRP A 19 -0.62 23.85 49.43
C TRP A 19 -1.86 23.39 48.69
N THR A 20 -2.87 24.26 48.53
CA THR A 20 -4.06 23.93 47.75
C THR A 20 -3.75 23.71 46.27
N GLN A 21 -2.80 24.47 45.70
CA GLN A 21 -2.39 24.34 44.31
C GLN A 21 -1.65 23.02 44.06
N VAL A 22 -0.74 22.64 44.96
CA VAL A 22 -0.04 21.33 44.89
C VAL A 22 -1.02 20.17 45.01
N ALA A 23 -1.99 20.26 45.93
CA ALA A 23 -3.03 19.23 46.09
C ALA A 23 -3.91 19.08 44.84
N LEU A 24 -4.32 20.20 44.22
CA LEU A 24 -5.11 20.20 42.99
C LEU A 24 -4.38 19.55 41.82
N VAL A 25 -3.09 19.87 41.64
CA VAL A 25 -2.29 19.27 40.56
C VAL A 25 -2.09 17.77 40.81
N PHE A 26 -1.85 17.37 42.05
CA PHE A 26 -1.72 15.94 42.40
C PHE A 26 -3.01 15.17 42.10
N VAL A 27 -4.18 15.72 42.45
CA VAL A 27 -5.48 15.11 42.14
C VAL A 27 -5.71 15.02 40.63
N LEU A 28 -5.31 16.04 39.87
CA LEU A 28 -5.46 16.05 38.42
C LEU A 28 -4.54 15.02 37.73
N ILE A 29 -3.28 14.90 38.18
CA ILE A 29 -2.36 13.86 37.71
C ILE A 29 -2.91 12.47 38.05
N ALA A 30 -3.41 12.27 39.27
CA ALA A 30 -4.01 11.02 39.69
C ALA A 30 -5.26 10.68 38.87
N ALA A 31 -6.09 11.67 38.53
CA ALA A 31 -7.27 11.47 37.70
C ALA A 31 -6.91 11.08 36.26
N ILE A 32 -5.94 11.76 35.63
CA ILE A 32 -5.47 11.43 34.28
C ILE A 32 -4.79 10.07 34.27
N GLY A 33 -3.92 9.79 35.25
CA GLY A 33 -3.30 8.50 35.43
C GLY A 33 -4.31 7.38 35.64
N ALA A 34 -5.39 7.64 36.40
CA ALA A 34 -6.49 6.72 36.57
C ALA A 34 -7.29 6.51 35.29
N ILE A 35 -7.53 7.55 34.47
CA ILE A 35 -8.20 7.43 33.17
C ILE A 35 -7.36 6.59 32.22
N VAL A 36 -6.05 6.87 32.09
CA VAL A 36 -5.13 6.09 31.26
C VAL A 36 -5.03 4.65 31.76
N PHE A 37 -4.88 4.44 33.07
CA PHE A 37 -4.85 3.11 33.67
C PHE A 37 -6.17 2.36 33.49
N LEU A 38 -7.31 3.03 33.54
CA LEU A 38 -8.63 2.42 33.31
C LEU A 38 -8.78 2.05 31.84
N LEU A 39 -8.34 2.89 30.89
CA LEU A 39 -8.30 2.55 29.47
C LEU A 39 -7.40 1.33 29.20
N ILE A 40 -6.20 1.29 29.79
CA ILE A 40 -5.28 0.15 29.70
C ILE A 40 -5.89 -1.11 30.33
N ARG A 41 -6.45 -0.99 31.54
CA ARG A 41 -7.00 -2.11 32.30
C ARG A 41 -8.27 -2.66 31.67
N THR A 42 -9.14 -1.82 31.13
CA THR A 42 -10.32 -2.22 30.36
C THR A 42 -9.88 -2.88 29.05
N GLY A 43 -8.83 -2.37 28.41
CA GLY A 43 -8.21 -3.01 27.24
C GLY A 43 -7.58 -4.38 27.53
N MET A 44 -6.90 -4.54 28.67
CA MET A 44 -6.23 -5.79 29.07
C MET A 44 -7.16 -6.83 29.71
N ARG A 45 -8.25 -6.42 30.37
CA ARG A 45 -9.22 -7.34 31.00
C ARG A 45 -10.24 -7.91 30.03
N SER A 46 -10.29 -7.43 28.79
CA SER A 46 -11.10 -8.00 27.72
C SER A 46 -10.50 -9.28 27.11
N GLY A 47 -9.68 -10.03 27.86
CA GLY A 47 -9.05 -11.29 27.44
C GLY A 47 -10.00 -12.49 27.35
N SER A 48 -11.31 -12.29 27.24
CA SER A 48 -12.29 -13.38 27.17
C SER A 48 -13.54 -12.99 26.40
N LEU A 49 -13.41 -12.44 25.19
CA LEU A 49 -14.55 -12.34 24.29
C LEU A 49 -14.21 -12.85 22.89
N SER A 50 -14.98 -13.87 22.53
CA SER A 50 -14.92 -14.73 21.35
C SER A 50 -14.85 -13.95 20.03
N LYS A 51 -13.89 -14.30 19.16
CA LYS A 51 -13.90 -14.36 17.68
C LYS A 51 -14.67 -13.30 16.85
N ASP A 52 -15.06 -12.16 17.41
CA ASP A 52 -15.47 -10.93 16.69
C ASP A 52 -14.32 -9.92 16.71
N GLU A 53 -13.13 -10.45 16.41
CA GLU A 53 -11.79 -9.94 16.70
C GLU A 53 -11.31 -8.86 15.71
N ARG A 54 -12.18 -7.91 15.31
CA ARG A 54 -11.78 -6.72 14.53
C ARG A 54 -11.80 -5.43 15.33
N THR A 55 -12.63 -5.33 16.35
CA THR A 55 -12.86 -4.05 17.01
C THR A 55 -11.67 -3.56 17.83
N TRP A 56 -10.78 -4.45 18.29
CA TRP A 56 -9.71 -4.08 19.23
C TRP A 56 -8.43 -3.53 18.56
N LEU A 57 -8.03 -4.07 17.40
CA LEU A 57 -6.91 -3.54 16.60
C LEU A 57 -7.25 -2.19 15.94
N ASP A 58 -8.52 -1.96 15.63
CA ASP A 58 -9.02 -0.69 15.10
C ASP A 58 -8.85 0.47 16.11
N TYR A 59 -8.98 0.21 17.42
CA TYR A 59 -8.80 1.22 18.47
C TYR A 59 -7.34 1.47 18.89
N GLY A 60 -6.36 0.75 18.33
CA GLY A 60 -4.94 1.02 18.60
C GLY A 60 -4.55 2.48 18.30
N ASN A 61 -5.25 3.11 17.36
CA ASN A 61 -5.06 4.51 17.02
C ASN A 61 -5.57 5.48 18.11
N LEU A 62 -6.75 5.21 18.66
CA LEU A 62 -7.33 6.01 19.73
C LEU A 62 -6.46 5.97 20.98
N TYR A 63 -5.77 4.85 21.23
CA TYR A 63 -4.84 4.69 22.33
C TYR A 63 -3.59 5.56 22.19
N VAL A 64 -3.00 5.64 21.00
CA VAL A 64 -1.84 6.53 20.75
C VAL A 64 -2.23 8.00 20.93
N VAL A 65 -3.40 8.40 20.46
CA VAL A 65 -3.93 9.76 20.66
C VAL A 65 -4.19 10.04 22.14
N ALA A 66 -4.81 9.11 22.87
CA ALA A 66 -5.07 9.24 24.30
C ALA A 66 -3.78 9.35 25.12
N LEU A 67 -2.76 8.54 24.80
CA LEU A 67 -1.44 8.64 25.43
C LEU A 67 -0.74 9.96 25.10
N GLY A 68 -0.85 10.45 23.86
CA GLY A 68 -0.31 11.75 23.44
C GLY A 68 -0.92 12.90 24.24
N ILE A 69 -2.26 12.95 24.33
CA ILE A 69 -2.98 13.97 25.13
C ILE A 69 -2.63 13.85 26.62
N GLY A 70 -2.53 12.62 27.14
CA GLY A 70 -2.10 12.37 28.52
C GLY A 70 -0.69 12.90 28.80
N ALA A 71 0.28 12.61 27.93
CA ALA A 71 1.65 13.06 28.06
C ALA A 71 1.78 14.60 27.99
N VAL A 72 1.08 15.24 27.05
CA VAL A 72 1.00 16.72 26.98
C VAL A 72 0.46 17.29 28.28
N THR A 73 -0.64 16.75 28.78
CA THR A 73 -1.31 17.27 29.97
C THR A 73 -0.43 17.11 31.21
N VAL A 74 0.23 15.95 31.36
CA VAL A 74 1.19 15.73 32.46
C VAL A 74 2.39 16.67 32.34
N GLY A 75 2.98 16.83 31.14
CA GLY A 75 4.10 17.74 30.93
C GLY A 75 3.75 19.19 31.25
N PHE A 76 2.56 19.64 30.83
CA PHE A 76 2.05 20.96 31.17
C PHE A 76 1.87 21.15 32.68
N LEU A 77 1.31 20.16 33.38
CA LEU A 77 1.12 20.21 34.84
C LEU A 77 2.42 20.19 35.63
N VAL A 78 3.42 19.42 35.17
CA VAL A 78 4.75 19.41 35.76
C VAL A 78 5.39 20.80 35.65
N ILE A 79 5.31 21.45 34.49
CA ILE A 79 5.80 22.81 34.32
C ILE A 79 5.07 23.78 35.26
N LEU A 80 3.75 23.64 35.44
CA LEU A 80 2.99 24.49 36.36
C LEU A 80 3.43 24.36 37.83
N ILE A 81 3.90 23.18 38.25
CA ILE A 81 4.45 22.96 39.60
C ILE A 81 5.84 23.60 39.74
N PHE A 82 6.67 23.51 38.72
CA PHE A 82 8.04 24.02 38.72
C PHE A 82 8.17 25.41 38.09
N LEU A 83 7.08 26.13 37.88
CA LEU A 83 7.09 27.49 37.31
C LEU A 83 8.01 28.43 38.09
N ASP A 84 8.07 28.28 39.41
CA ASP A 84 8.92 29.06 40.31
C ASP A 84 10.41 28.66 40.25
N GLN A 85 10.74 27.53 39.59
CA GLN A 85 12.11 27.11 39.29
C GLN A 85 12.62 27.65 37.95
N PHE A 86 11.75 28.19 37.10
CA PHE A 86 12.17 28.81 35.85
C PHE A 86 12.49 30.28 36.11
N PRO A 87 13.74 30.74 35.86
CA PRO A 87 14.13 32.13 36.04
C PRO A 87 13.34 33.09 35.13
N ASP A 88 12.95 32.60 33.94
CA ASP A 88 12.25 33.38 32.92
C ASP A 88 11.13 32.55 32.25
N THR A 89 9.99 33.18 31.99
CA THR A 89 8.86 32.57 31.28
C THR A 89 9.23 32.06 29.88
N SER A 90 10.24 32.67 29.25
CA SER A 90 10.75 32.26 27.93
C SER A 90 11.36 30.85 27.94
N GLN A 91 12.02 30.43 29.03
CA GLN A 91 12.60 29.09 29.16
C GLN A 91 11.51 28.02 29.29
N ALA A 92 10.47 28.32 30.07
CA ALA A 92 9.31 27.44 30.21
C ALA A 92 8.57 27.26 28.88
N LEU A 93 8.40 28.35 28.11
CA LEU A 93 7.81 28.30 26.78
C LEU A 93 8.67 27.48 25.81
N GLY A 94 10.00 27.65 25.83
CA GLY A 94 10.92 26.87 25.00
C GLY A 94 10.85 25.36 25.28
N PHE A 95 10.80 24.96 26.55
CA PHE A 95 10.61 23.56 26.94
C PHE A 95 9.25 23.02 26.48
N LEU A 96 8.18 23.78 26.65
CA LEU A 96 6.83 23.38 26.24
C LEU A 96 6.74 23.20 24.71
N THR A 97 7.31 24.13 23.94
CA THR A 97 7.39 24.01 22.48
C THR A 97 8.17 22.77 22.05
N ALA A 98 9.29 22.46 22.72
CA ALA A 98 10.06 21.25 22.43
C ALA A 98 9.26 19.97 22.74
N LEU A 99 8.54 19.93 23.86
CA LEU A 99 7.69 18.79 24.22
C LEU A 99 6.54 18.59 23.23
N PHE A 100 5.85 19.66 22.83
CA PHE A 100 4.81 19.59 21.81
C PHE A 100 5.36 19.12 20.47
N GLY A 101 6.52 19.66 20.05
CA GLY A 101 7.19 19.22 18.82
C GLY A 101 7.55 17.74 18.84
N ALA A 102 8.10 17.24 19.95
CA ALA A 102 8.43 15.83 20.11
C ALA A 102 7.19 14.92 20.06
N ILE A 103 6.10 15.31 20.72
CA ILE A 103 4.86 14.52 20.74
C ILE A 103 4.18 14.53 19.37
N VAL A 104 4.08 15.68 18.70
CA VAL A 104 3.53 15.77 17.34
C VAL A 104 4.37 14.94 16.37
N GLY A 105 5.70 14.96 16.49
CA GLY A 105 6.59 14.12 15.69
C GLY A 105 6.38 12.63 15.91
N LEU A 106 6.24 12.19 17.18
CA LEU A 106 6.03 10.78 17.52
C LEU A 106 4.66 10.28 17.04
N VAL A 107 3.60 11.06 17.29
CA VAL A 107 2.24 10.74 16.84
C VAL A 107 2.18 10.76 15.30
N GLY A 108 2.73 11.78 14.65
CA GLY A 108 2.77 11.89 13.19
C GLY A 108 3.53 10.72 12.53
N THR A 109 4.66 10.31 13.10
CA THR A 109 5.42 9.13 12.61
C THR A 109 4.60 7.84 12.77
N TYR A 110 3.90 7.65 13.89
CA TYR A 110 3.02 6.49 14.09
C TYR A 110 1.91 6.44 13.02
N PHE A 111 1.22 7.57 12.78
CA PHE A 111 0.17 7.66 11.77
C PHE A 111 0.68 7.45 10.35
N GLY A 112 1.86 7.99 10.01
CA GLY A 112 2.48 7.79 8.70
C GLY A 112 2.82 6.33 8.42
N VAL A 113 3.40 5.63 9.41
CA VAL A 113 3.71 4.19 9.30
C VAL A 113 2.43 3.37 9.23
N LYS A 114 1.42 3.66 10.07
CA LYS A 114 0.15 2.93 10.06
C LYS A 114 -0.58 3.07 8.72
N SER A 115 -0.71 4.30 8.21
CA SER A 115 -1.31 4.53 6.88
C SER A 115 -0.59 3.77 5.76
N SER A 116 0.74 3.65 5.85
CA SER A 116 1.54 2.92 4.86
C SER A 116 1.32 1.41 4.97
N ALA A 117 1.19 0.88 6.19
CA ALA A 117 0.89 -0.53 6.42
C ALA A 117 -0.52 -0.88 5.93
N ASP A 118 -1.52 -0.05 6.24
CA ASP A 118 -2.91 -0.26 5.83
C ASP A 118 -3.05 -0.23 4.29
N ALA A 119 -2.33 0.68 3.61
CA ALA A 119 -2.30 0.74 2.15
C ALA A 119 -1.67 -0.52 1.52
N ARG A 120 -0.61 -1.05 2.15
CA ARG A 120 0.04 -2.28 1.71
C ARG A 120 -0.88 -3.49 1.87
N GLU A 121 -1.51 -3.65 3.03
CA GLU A 121 -2.47 -4.74 3.26
C GLU A 121 -3.64 -4.68 2.27
N GLY A 122 -4.18 -3.48 2.00
CA GLY A 122 -5.20 -3.28 0.98
C GLY A 122 -4.73 -3.71 -0.41
N THR A 123 -3.49 -3.38 -0.77
CA THR A 123 -2.90 -3.77 -2.06
C THR A 123 -2.67 -5.27 -2.15
N GLU A 124 -2.15 -5.89 -1.09
CA GLU A 124 -1.93 -7.34 -1.02
C GLU A 124 -3.26 -8.10 -1.12
N LYS A 125 -4.31 -7.64 -0.44
CA LYS A 125 -5.65 -8.21 -0.55
C LYS A 125 -6.20 -8.08 -1.96
N VAL A 126 -6.04 -6.91 -2.61
CA VAL A 126 -6.44 -6.71 -4.01
C VAL A 126 -5.68 -7.69 -4.90
N ALA A 127 -4.35 -7.76 -4.80
CA ALA A 127 -3.52 -8.67 -5.59
C ALA A 127 -3.88 -10.16 -5.39
N LEU A 128 -4.27 -10.57 -4.19
CA LEU A 128 -4.74 -11.92 -3.91
C LEU A 128 -6.14 -12.18 -4.50
N THR A 129 -7.03 -11.17 -4.48
CA THR A 129 -8.38 -11.30 -5.07
C THR A 129 -8.40 -11.20 -6.59
N THR A 130 -7.50 -10.43 -7.20
CA THR A 130 -7.37 -10.32 -8.66
C THR A 130 -6.42 -11.36 -9.24
N GLY A 131 -5.71 -12.11 -8.38
CA GLY A 131 -4.51 -12.83 -8.77
C GLY A 131 -3.43 -11.85 -9.20
N ALA A 132 -2.19 -12.03 -8.77
CA ALA A 132 -1.05 -11.41 -9.44
C ALA A 132 -0.83 -12.10 -10.80
N THR A 133 -1.86 -12.22 -11.63
CA THR A 133 -1.68 -12.36 -13.06
C THR A 133 -1.17 -11.01 -13.52
N SER A 134 0.12 -10.94 -13.86
CA SER A 134 0.55 -10.10 -14.98
C SER A 134 -0.50 -10.31 -16.04
N THR A 135 -1.43 -9.36 -16.19
CA THR A 135 -2.57 -9.54 -17.08
C THR A 135 -1.93 -9.38 -18.44
N ALA A 136 -1.52 -10.50 -19.00
CA ALA A 136 -0.93 -10.53 -20.31
C ALA A 136 -1.99 -10.00 -21.29
N PRO A 137 -1.59 -9.24 -22.31
CA PRO A 137 -2.52 -8.86 -23.36
C PRO A 137 -3.09 -10.13 -24.00
N THR A 138 -4.35 -10.07 -24.41
CA THR A 138 -4.95 -11.18 -25.18
C THR A 138 -4.42 -11.10 -26.60
N VAL A 139 -3.78 -12.17 -27.07
CA VAL A 139 -3.31 -12.29 -28.46
C VAL A 139 -4.20 -13.30 -29.18
N THR A 140 -4.89 -12.88 -30.23
CA THR A 140 -5.72 -13.75 -31.07
C THR A 140 -5.19 -13.80 -32.48
N ILE A 141 -5.08 -14.99 -33.08
CA ILE A 141 -4.63 -15.16 -34.47
C ILE A 141 -5.82 -15.51 -35.37
N ALA A 142 -5.91 -14.83 -36.51
CA ALA A 142 -6.88 -15.09 -37.56
C ALA A 142 -6.18 -15.31 -38.92
N PRO A 143 -6.58 -16.34 -39.69
CA PRO A 143 -7.48 -17.43 -39.29
C PRO A 143 -6.84 -18.34 -38.21
N ALA A 144 -7.64 -18.87 -37.29
CA ALA A 144 -7.17 -19.81 -36.26
C ALA A 144 -6.82 -21.19 -36.86
N THR A 145 -7.41 -21.52 -38.00
CA THR A 145 -7.13 -22.74 -38.75
C THR A 145 -7.16 -22.41 -40.23
N ALA A 146 -6.13 -22.85 -40.96
CA ALA A 146 -6.01 -22.71 -42.40
C ALA A 146 -5.80 -24.09 -43.06
N PRO A 147 -6.41 -24.35 -44.23
CA PRO A 147 -7.36 -23.48 -44.92
C PRO A 147 -8.68 -23.38 -44.15
N VAL A 148 -9.33 -22.22 -44.28
CA VAL A 148 -10.61 -21.94 -43.62
C VAL A 148 -11.73 -22.83 -44.20
N ASP A 149 -11.60 -23.24 -45.46
CA ASP A 149 -12.45 -24.21 -46.12
C ASP A 149 -11.65 -25.48 -46.43
N ALA A 150 -12.03 -26.60 -45.80
CA ALA A 150 -11.39 -27.90 -46.02
C ALA A 150 -11.58 -28.41 -47.47
N ALA A 151 -12.57 -27.90 -48.21
CA ALA A 151 -12.76 -28.22 -49.62
C ALA A 151 -11.72 -27.55 -50.54
N VAL A 152 -10.98 -26.56 -50.04
CA VAL A 152 -9.94 -25.83 -50.78
C VAL A 152 -8.61 -25.94 -50.02
N PRO A 153 -7.90 -27.07 -50.15
CA PRO A 153 -6.64 -27.28 -49.46
C PRO A 153 -5.55 -26.27 -49.87
N LEU A 154 -4.65 -25.95 -48.94
CA LEU A 154 -3.45 -25.17 -49.26
C LEU A 154 -2.46 -26.07 -50.01
N ALA A 155 -1.99 -25.61 -51.16
CA ALA A 155 -0.95 -26.32 -51.89
C ALA A 155 0.40 -26.21 -51.17
N ALA A 156 1.15 -27.31 -51.10
CA ALA A 156 2.53 -27.28 -50.63
C ALA A 156 3.37 -26.27 -51.44
N GLY A 157 4.17 -25.44 -50.78
CA GLY A 157 4.93 -24.36 -51.42
C GLY A 157 4.20 -23.03 -51.57
N ALA A 158 2.92 -22.93 -51.16
CA ALA A 158 2.18 -21.68 -51.20
C ALA A 158 2.50 -20.78 -50.00
N SER A 159 2.41 -19.45 -50.21
CA SER A 159 2.51 -18.47 -49.13
C SER A 159 1.18 -18.33 -48.38
N HIS A 160 1.24 -18.23 -47.06
CA HIS A 160 0.07 -18.05 -46.20
C HIS A 160 0.26 -16.86 -45.27
N THR A 161 -0.81 -16.07 -45.06
CA THR A 161 -0.76 -14.85 -44.24
C THR A 161 -1.67 -15.00 -43.02
N LEU A 162 -1.09 -14.75 -41.85
CA LEU A 162 -1.74 -14.77 -40.56
C LEU A 162 -1.81 -13.34 -40.00
N THR A 163 -2.88 -13.05 -39.28
CA THR A 163 -3.10 -11.75 -38.63
C THR A 163 -3.26 -11.97 -37.14
N ALA A 164 -2.34 -11.43 -36.32
CA ALA A 164 -2.48 -11.41 -34.88
C ALA A 164 -3.08 -10.07 -34.43
N THR A 165 -4.10 -10.13 -33.58
CA THR A 165 -4.69 -8.97 -32.90
C THR A 165 -4.30 -9.02 -31.42
N VAL A 166 -3.71 -7.94 -30.92
CA VAL A 166 -3.26 -7.80 -29.53
C VAL A 166 -4.15 -6.79 -28.81
N VAL A 167 -4.84 -7.26 -27.77
CA VAL A 167 -5.74 -6.46 -26.93
C VAL A 167 -5.15 -6.34 -25.53
N SER A 168 -5.01 -5.11 -25.06
CA SER A 168 -4.56 -4.77 -23.71
C SER A 168 -5.58 -5.22 -22.65
N VAL A 169 -5.12 -5.22 -21.40
CA VAL A 169 -5.85 -5.68 -20.21
C VAL A 169 -7.13 -4.89 -19.94
N ASP A 170 -7.14 -3.63 -20.37
CA ASP A 170 -8.25 -2.70 -20.28
C ASP A 170 -9.22 -2.80 -21.47
N GLY A 171 -8.98 -3.75 -22.39
CA GLY A 171 -9.77 -3.94 -23.60
C GLY A 171 -9.40 -3.01 -24.75
N SER A 172 -8.38 -2.15 -24.59
CA SER A 172 -7.90 -1.27 -25.65
C SER A 172 -6.97 -2.00 -26.63
N SER A 173 -6.84 -1.49 -27.86
CA SER A 173 -5.87 -2.01 -28.83
C SER A 173 -4.44 -1.73 -28.38
N ALA A 174 -3.59 -2.77 -28.38
CA ALA A 174 -2.20 -2.67 -27.98
C ALA A 174 -1.32 -2.28 -29.19
N SER A 175 -1.27 -0.98 -29.51
CA SER A 175 -0.54 -0.44 -30.67
C SER A 175 0.98 -0.42 -30.49
N HIS A 176 1.71 -0.53 -31.61
CA HIS A 176 3.17 -0.36 -31.74
C HIS A 176 4.01 -1.33 -30.90
N ILE A 177 3.45 -2.50 -30.56
CA ILE A 177 4.13 -3.52 -29.79
C ILE A 177 4.64 -4.64 -30.72
N PRO A 178 5.88 -5.14 -30.53
CA PRO A 178 6.39 -6.26 -31.32
C PRO A 178 5.64 -7.55 -31.00
N VAL A 179 5.18 -8.24 -32.05
CA VAL A 179 4.60 -9.58 -32.02
C VAL A 179 5.56 -10.54 -32.69
N VAL A 180 5.95 -11.59 -31.97
CA VAL A 180 6.84 -12.64 -32.47
C VAL A 180 5.98 -13.82 -32.90
N PHE A 181 6.10 -14.19 -34.16
CA PHE A 181 5.49 -15.39 -34.75
C PHE A 181 6.53 -16.49 -34.82
N LYS A 182 6.16 -17.70 -34.40
CA LYS A 182 7.00 -18.89 -34.47
C LYS A 182 6.19 -20.08 -34.91
N ILE A 183 6.70 -20.83 -35.88
CA ILE A 183 6.19 -22.15 -36.20
C ILE A 183 6.83 -23.15 -35.23
N THR A 184 6.03 -23.71 -34.33
CA THR A 184 6.50 -24.54 -33.21
C THR A 184 6.51 -26.02 -33.55
N GLU A 185 5.61 -26.46 -34.42
CA GLU A 185 5.48 -27.84 -34.89
C GLU A 185 5.09 -27.86 -36.37
N GLY A 186 5.32 -28.99 -37.03
CA GLY A 186 4.99 -29.20 -38.44
C GLY A 186 6.20 -29.21 -39.37
N PRO A 187 5.98 -29.34 -40.68
CA PRO A 187 7.06 -29.38 -41.65
C PRO A 187 7.92 -28.11 -41.70
N ASP A 188 7.37 -26.95 -41.35
CA ASP A 188 8.07 -25.66 -41.33
C ASP A 188 8.54 -25.25 -39.92
N ALA A 189 8.64 -26.21 -38.99
CA ALA A 189 9.06 -25.96 -37.62
C ALA A 189 10.44 -25.28 -37.54
N GLY A 190 10.51 -24.19 -36.77
CA GLY A 190 11.72 -23.38 -36.61
C GLY A 190 11.70 -22.05 -37.38
N GLU A 191 10.77 -21.86 -38.32
CA GLU A 191 10.56 -20.57 -38.97
C GLU A 191 10.04 -19.54 -37.95
N THR A 192 10.58 -18.32 -38.01
CA THR A 192 10.20 -17.24 -37.10
C THR A 192 10.07 -15.92 -37.85
N GLY A 193 9.18 -15.05 -37.37
CA GLY A 193 9.01 -13.71 -37.89
C GLY A 193 8.66 -12.73 -36.78
N VAL A 194 8.98 -11.46 -36.98
CA VAL A 194 8.59 -10.38 -36.07
C VAL A 194 7.85 -9.33 -36.86
N SER A 195 6.66 -8.96 -36.39
CA SER A 195 5.90 -7.84 -36.92
C SER A 195 5.50 -6.92 -35.78
N VAL A 196 5.55 -5.61 -36.01
CA VAL A 196 5.06 -4.61 -35.05
C VAL A 196 3.57 -4.41 -35.29
N ALA A 197 2.78 -4.38 -34.22
CA ALA A 197 1.36 -4.09 -34.29
C ALA A 197 1.10 -2.64 -34.74
N ASP A 198 0.08 -2.42 -35.57
CA ASP A 198 -0.35 -1.10 -36.02
C ASP A 198 -1.18 -0.34 -34.95
N ASP A 199 -1.74 0.81 -35.32
CA ASP A 199 -2.59 1.64 -34.46
C ASP A 199 -3.82 0.92 -33.89
N HIS A 200 -4.22 -0.20 -34.51
CA HIS A 200 -5.35 -1.02 -34.10
C HIS A 200 -4.92 -2.27 -33.32
N GLY A 201 -3.63 -2.42 -33.03
CA GLY A 201 -3.09 -3.60 -32.34
C GLY A 201 -2.97 -4.82 -33.26
N VAL A 202 -2.90 -4.63 -34.57
CA VAL A 202 -2.88 -5.71 -35.56
C VAL A 202 -1.48 -5.88 -36.15
N ALA A 203 -0.97 -7.11 -36.13
CA ALA A 203 0.31 -7.50 -36.73
C ALA A 203 0.09 -8.61 -37.77
N THR A 204 0.80 -8.55 -38.90
CA THR A 204 0.64 -9.54 -39.99
C THR A 204 1.93 -10.30 -40.19
N PHE A 205 1.81 -11.60 -40.48
CA PHE A 205 2.93 -12.48 -40.74
C PHE A 205 2.62 -13.36 -41.93
N THR A 206 3.48 -13.31 -42.95
CA THR A 206 3.39 -14.16 -44.13
C THR A 206 4.57 -15.11 -44.14
N PHE A 207 4.29 -16.41 -44.21
CA PHE A 207 5.31 -17.45 -44.40
C PHE A 207 4.99 -18.27 -45.65
N THR A 208 5.99 -18.97 -46.18
CA THR A 208 5.83 -19.85 -47.34
C THR A 208 6.21 -21.26 -46.93
N ASN A 209 5.31 -22.21 -47.16
CA ASN A 209 5.57 -23.61 -46.83
C ASN A 209 6.74 -24.16 -47.64
N ASN A 210 7.59 -25.00 -47.05
CA ASN A 210 8.80 -25.51 -47.68
C ASN A 210 8.58 -26.52 -48.83
N GLY A 211 7.34 -26.74 -49.26
CA GLY A 211 7.00 -27.66 -50.34
C GLY A 211 6.67 -29.07 -49.87
N THR A 212 6.59 -29.30 -48.55
CA THR A 212 6.14 -30.57 -47.98
C THR A 212 4.74 -30.45 -47.37
N ALA A 213 3.90 -31.45 -47.66
CA ALA A 213 2.57 -31.56 -47.08
C ALA A 213 2.65 -31.85 -45.58
N GLY A 214 1.74 -31.27 -44.80
CA GLY A 214 1.65 -31.43 -43.36
C GLY A 214 0.95 -30.27 -42.67
N THR A 215 0.80 -30.38 -41.35
CA THR A 215 0.18 -29.35 -40.52
C THR A 215 1.24 -28.63 -39.70
N ASP A 216 1.30 -27.32 -39.83
CA ASP A 216 2.10 -26.41 -39.03
C ASP A 216 1.29 -25.83 -37.87
N THR A 217 1.92 -25.75 -36.70
CA THR A 217 1.40 -25.05 -35.51
C THR A 217 2.15 -23.73 -35.37
N ILE A 218 1.41 -22.62 -35.37
CA ILE A 218 1.95 -21.28 -35.28
C ILE A 218 1.56 -20.66 -33.94
N GLU A 219 2.56 -20.13 -33.23
CA GLU A 219 2.38 -19.35 -32.02
C GLU A 219 2.73 -17.88 -32.31
N ALA A 220 1.85 -16.96 -31.91
CA ALA A 220 2.14 -15.53 -31.87
C ALA A 220 2.19 -15.07 -30.42
N ALA A 221 3.30 -14.45 -30.02
CA ALA A 221 3.53 -14.01 -28.65
C ALA A 221 3.88 -12.52 -28.59
N SER A 222 3.36 -11.82 -27.57
CA SER A 222 3.60 -10.40 -27.31
C SER A 222 3.42 -10.09 -25.82
N ILE A 223 4.42 -9.42 -25.21
CA ILE A 223 4.42 -8.96 -23.80
C ILE A 223 3.77 -9.96 -22.83
N GLY A 224 4.22 -11.22 -22.87
CA GLY A 224 3.75 -12.28 -21.97
C GLY A 224 2.39 -12.91 -22.32
N GLY A 225 1.69 -12.41 -23.36
CA GLY A 225 0.51 -13.04 -23.95
C GLY A 225 0.87 -13.84 -25.18
N SER A 226 0.12 -14.89 -25.48
CA SER A 226 0.27 -15.66 -26.71
C SER A 226 -1.06 -16.20 -27.24
N GLY A 227 -1.10 -16.44 -28.54
CA GLY A 227 -2.19 -17.10 -29.26
C GLY A 227 -1.63 -18.16 -30.21
N THR A 228 -2.47 -19.11 -30.60
CA THR A 228 -2.07 -20.22 -31.49
C THR A 228 -3.01 -20.33 -32.70
N ALA A 229 -2.44 -20.76 -33.83
CA ALA A 229 -3.15 -21.09 -35.06
C ALA A 229 -2.53 -22.31 -35.72
N THR A 230 -3.27 -22.96 -36.61
CA THR A 230 -2.79 -24.11 -37.40
C THR A 230 -2.94 -23.86 -38.89
N ALA A 231 -2.00 -24.34 -39.69
CA ALA A 231 -2.06 -24.31 -41.16
C ALA A 231 -1.76 -25.69 -41.73
N THR A 232 -2.63 -26.23 -42.58
CA THR A 232 -2.48 -27.58 -43.16
C THR A 232 -2.32 -27.51 -44.66
N PHE A 233 -1.20 -28.03 -45.15
CA PHE A 233 -0.82 -28.11 -46.56
C PHE A 233 -0.97 -29.55 -47.07
N THR A 234 -1.51 -29.73 -48.28
CA THR A 234 -1.71 -31.05 -48.92
C THR A 234 -1.04 -31.15 -50.28
#